data_AF-A0A818WX33-F1
#
_entry.id   AF-A0A818WX33-F1
#
_cell.length_a   1.000
_cell.length_b   1.000
_cell.length_c   1.000
_cell.angle_alpha   90.00
_cell.angle_beta   90.00
_cell.angle_gamma   90.00
#
_symmetry.space_group_name_H-M   'P 1'
#
loop_
_entity.id
_entity.type
_entity.pdbx_description
1 polymer ?
#
loop_
_entity_poly.entity_id
_entity_poly.type
_entity_poly.pdbx_seq_one_letter_code
_entity_poly.pdbx_strand_id
1 'polypeptide(L)'
;MQSYIAVSIFCLVLVAEGFLFSSSKCPIKKHKADKIIIGDPLLVHKDFEENLKSIEKAAKDCKVHVFVKGSYYQLPNPNSRAPFGDEDLVIGYAFQFELRDEQNGILCNKLCLSRNPLALSEAKCFLDTIRRNGLTWSSSNSYIISSGKYASDITRYDATKTDIQTKCQKESFKRELLLELRQMYDVESQDGDDDDSDEKNKK
;
A
#
# COMPACT_ATOMS: atom_id res chain seq x y z
N MET A 1 -25.82 61.55 1.97
CA MET A 1 -24.46 61.12 1.57
C MET A 1 -24.20 59.79 2.27
N GLN A 2 -24.71 58.65 1.78
CA GLN A 2 -24.44 57.93 0.51
C GLN A 2 -23.07 57.23 0.54
N SER A 3 -23.12 55.95 0.94
CA SER A 3 -22.25 54.79 0.58
C SER A 3 -20.72 54.94 0.83
N TYR A 4 -19.94 53.93 1.24
CA TYR A 4 -19.81 52.60 0.68
C TYR A 4 -19.28 51.60 1.70
N ILE A 5 -19.96 50.45 1.77
CA ILE A 5 -19.46 49.20 2.31
C ILE A 5 -18.40 48.68 1.31
N ALA A 6 -17.12 48.87 1.61
CA ALA A 6 -16.04 48.21 0.87
C ALA A 6 -15.77 46.86 1.54
N VAL A 7 -16.52 45.87 1.07
CA VAL A 7 -16.27 44.45 1.28
C VAL A 7 -14.84 44.14 0.83
N SER A 8 -13.92 43.96 1.77
CA SER A 8 -12.59 43.38 1.51
C SER A 8 -12.70 41.88 1.23
N ILE A 9 -13.37 41.54 0.13
CA ILE A 9 -13.14 40.31 -0.63
C ILE A 9 -12.13 40.73 -1.70
N PHE A 10 -10.83 40.60 -1.45
CA PHE A 10 -9.79 40.50 -2.51
C PHE A 10 -8.40 40.36 -1.85
N CYS A 11 -8.05 39.14 -1.45
CA CYS A 11 -6.66 38.65 -1.38
C CYS A 11 -6.63 37.14 -1.07
N LEU A 12 -7.39 36.35 -1.86
CA LEU A 12 -7.33 34.89 -1.86
C LEU A 12 -6.90 34.32 -3.22
N VAL A 13 -6.19 35.11 -4.03
CA VAL A 13 -5.63 34.64 -5.30
C VAL A 13 -4.23 35.20 -5.44
N LEU A 14 -3.30 34.34 -5.88
CA LEU A 14 -1.87 34.56 -6.19
C LEU A 14 -0.84 33.99 -5.19
N VAL A 15 -0.93 32.68 -4.93
CA VAL A 15 0.21 31.77 -5.15
C VAL A 15 -0.30 30.56 -5.93
N ALA A 16 -0.75 30.82 -7.16
CA ALA A 16 -1.27 29.81 -8.08
C ALA A 16 -0.54 29.92 -9.43
N GLU A 17 0.78 29.82 -9.44
CA GLU A 17 1.55 29.61 -10.67
C GLU A 17 2.68 28.60 -10.40
N GLY A 18 2.44 27.33 -10.78
CA GLY A 18 3.49 26.32 -10.90
C GLY A 18 3.12 24.89 -10.49
N PHE A 19 2.12 24.66 -9.65
CA PHE A 19 1.78 23.32 -9.13
C PHE A 19 0.70 22.57 -9.92
N LEU A 20 0.51 22.93 -11.20
CA LEU A 20 -0.44 22.24 -12.08
C LEU A 20 0.17 20.93 -12.62
N PHE A 21 -0.05 19.87 -11.86
CA PHE A 21 -0.48 18.56 -12.36
C PHE A 21 0.35 17.85 -13.45
N SER A 22 1.63 17.61 -13.18
CA SER A 22 2.17 16.27 -13.48
C SER A 22 2.19 15.46 -12.18
N SER A 23 1.00 15.23 -11.60
CA SER A 23 0.87 14.37 -10.43
C SER A 23 0.98 12.92 -10.88
N SER A 24 2.21 12.44 -11.08
CA SER A 24 2.44 11.02 -11.28
C SER A 24 1.80 10.26 -10.11
N LYS A 25 0.92 9.32 -10.43
CA LYS A 25 0.15 8.55 -9.44
C LYS A 25 1.07 7.79 -8.49
N CYS A 26 0.60 7.55 -7.27
CA CYS A 26 1.27 6.67 -6.31
C CYS A 26 1.54 5.32 -7.00
N PRO A 27 2.81 4.88 -7.10
CA PRO A 27 3.13 3.65 -7.81
C PRO A 27 2.84 2.39 -7.00
N ILE A 28 2.48 2.55 -5.72
CA ILE A 28 2.08 1.47 -4.84
C ILE A 28 0.63 1.08 -5.14
N LYS A 29 0.41 -0.22 -5.35
CA LYS A 29 -0.90 -0.79 -5.62
C LYS A 29 -1.16 -1.95 -4.67
N LYS A 30 -2.45 -2.14 -4.38
CA LYS A 30 -2.91 -3.37 -3.73
C LYS A 30 -2.87 -4.51 -4.75
N HIS A 31 -2.04 -5.51 -4.48
CA HIS A 31 -2.00 -6.73 -5.26
C HIS A 31 -3.28 -7.53 -5.02
N LYS A 32 -3.89 -8.01 -6.11
CA LYS A 32 -5.03 -8.92 -6.03
C LYS A 32 -4.49 -10.35 -6.02
N ALA A 33 -4.14 -10.80 -4.84
CA ALA A 33 -3.67 -12.15 -4.60
C ALA A 33 -4.75 -13.20 -4.91
N ASP A 34 -4.32 -14.32 -5.49
CA ASP A 34 -5.07 -15.57 -5.44
C ASP A 34 -5.20 -16.07 -3.98
N LYS A 35 -5.99 -17.13 -3.73
CA LYS A 35 -6.19 -17.75 -2.41
C LYS A 35 -4.90 -18.26 -1.71
N ILE A 36 -3.74 -18.10 -2.35
CA ILE A 36 -2.44 -18.62 -1.93
C ILE A 36 -1.65 -17.59 -1.15
N ILE A 37 -1.76 -16.31 -1.52
CA ILE A 37 -1.25 -15.22 -0.71
C ILE A 37 -2.41 -14.73 0.15
N ILE A 38 -2.31 -14.97 1.45
CA ILE A 38 -3.35 -14.71 2.45
C ILE A 38 -2.83 -13.74 3.52
N GLY A 39 -3.69 -13.32 4.44
CA GLY A 39 -3.31 -12.41 5.54
C GLY A 39 -3.58 -10.95 5.19
N ASP A 40 -2.67 -10.07 5.59
CA ASP A 40 -2.84 -8.62 5.43
C ASP A 40 -2.84 -8.19 3.96
N PRO A 41 -3.48 -7.04 3.63
CA PRO A 41 -3.41 -6.48 2.29
C PRO A 41 -1.98 -6.31 1.79
N LEU A 42 -1.67 -6.90 0.65
CA LEU A 42 -0.36 -6.81 0.02
C LEU A 42 -0.28 -5.54 -0.84
N LEU A 43 0.38 -4.51 -0.32
CA LEU A 43 0.65 -3.25 -0.99
C LEU A 43 2.09 -3.26 -1.51
N VAL A 44 2.26 -3.20 -2.83
CA VAL A 44 3.58 -3.27 -3.48
C VAL A 44 3.72 -2.26 -4.60
N HIS A 45 4.95 -1.94 -4.96
CA HIS A 45 5.26 -1.15 -6.14
C HIS A 45 4.87 -1.92 -7.40
N LYS A 46 4.34 -1.22 -8.42
CA LYS A 46 3.92 -1.82 -9.70
C LYS A 46 5.00 -2.70 -10.35
N ASP A 47 6.27 -2.30 -10.28
CA ASP A 47 7.39 -3.05 -10.85
C ASP A 47 7.71 -4.35 -10.09
N PHE A 48 7.16 -4.54 -8.88
CA PHE A 48 7.33 -5.77 -8.10
C PHE A 48 6.28 -6.84 -8.47
N GLU A 49 5.29 -6.51 -9.31
CA GLU A 49 4.23 -7.45 -9.72
C GLU A 49 4.80 -8.69 -10.44
N GLU A 50 5.89 -8.57 -11.20
CA GLU A 50 6.54 -9.72 -11.84
C GLU A 50 7.16 -10.68 -10.82
N ASN A 51 7.80 -10.12 -9.78
CA ASN A 51 8.30 -10.91 -8.66
C ASN A 51 7.16 -11.62 -7.92
N LEU A 52 6.01 -10.96 -7.73
CA LEU A 52 4.83 -11.58 -7.11
C LEU A 52 4.30 -12.77 -7.90
N LYS A 53 4.22 -12.68 -9.23
CA LYS A 53 3.82 -13.85 -10.06
C LYS A 53 4.76 -15.04 -9.86
N SER A 54 6.06 -14.78 -9.77
CA SER A 54 7.06 -15.80 -9.47
C SER A 54 6.86 -16.41 -8.07
N ILE A 55 6.55 -15.58 -7.07
CA ILE A 55 6.25 -16.03 -5.71
C ILE A 55 4.98 -16.88 -5.67
N GLU A 56 3.90 -16.44 -6.31
CA GLU A 56 2.63 -17.18 -6.38
C GLU A 56 2.82 -18.53 -7.07
N LYS A 57 3.58 -18.56 -8.15
CA LYS A 57 3.93 -19.81 -8.83
C LYS A 57 4.72 -20.75 -7.92
N ALA A 58 5.76 -20.24 -7.25
CA ALA A 58 6.54 -21.05 -6.31
C ALA A 58 5.69 -21.59 -5.16
N ALA A 59 4.75 -20.78 -4.65
CA ALA A 59 3.84 -21.19 -3.59
C ALA A 59 2.88 -22.30 -4.06
N LYS A 60 2.33 -22.19 -5.28
CA LYS A 60 1.53 -23.24 -5.94
C LYS A 60 2.32 -24.55 -6.06
N ASP A 61 3.49 -24.47 -6.67
CA ASP A 61 4.32 -25.64 -7.00
C ASP A 61 4.79 -26.36 -5.73
N CYS A 62 5.06 -25.62 -4.65
CA CYS A 62 5.52 -26.15 -3.37
C CYS A 62 4.38 -26.41 -2.36
N LYS A 63 3.12 -26.20 -2.74
CA LYS A 63 1.92 -26.42 -1.90
C LYS A 63 1.98 -25.69 -0.56
N VAL A 64 2.37 -24.42 -0.60
CA VAL A 64 2.39 -23.54 0.58
C VAL A 64 1.47 -22.34 0.36
N HIS A 65 0.94 -21.81 1.44
CA HIS A 65 0.33 -20.50 1.50
C HIS A 65 1.32 -19.48 2.06
N VAL A 66 1.38 -18.30 1.43
CA VAL A 66 2.20 -17.17 1.88
C VAL A 66 1.31 -16.26 2.70
N PHE A 67 1.48 -16.27 4.02
CA PHE A 67 0.72 -15.42 4.93
C PHE A 67 1.45 -14.09 5.12
N VAL A 68 0.90 -13.01 4.57
CA VAL A 68 1.42 -11.65 4.65
C VAL A 68 1.14 -11.07 6.02
N LYS A 69 2.18 -10.53 6.66
CA LYS A 69 2.10 -9.85 7.98
C LYS A 69 2.30 -8.34 7.91
N GLY A 70 2.74 -7.86 6.76
CA GLY A 70 3.13 -6.48 6.56
C GLY A 70 3.66 -6.28 5.15
N SER A 71 3.35 -5.13 4.57
CA SER A 71 3.83 -4.73 3.25
C SER A 71 4.14 -3.23 3.28
N TYR A 72 4.02 -2.52 2.15
CA TYR A 72 4.30 -1.10 2.10
C TYR A 72 3.56 -0.30 3.19
N TYR A 73 4.28 0.64 3.81
CA TYR A 73 3.73 1.61 4.75
C TYR A 73 4.29 3.01 4.51
N GLN A 74 3.53 4.02 4.96
CA GLN A 74 3.94 5.41 4.87
C GLN A 74 4.75 5.82 6.09
N LEU A 75 5.86 6.53 5.85
CA LEU A 75 6.61 7.21 6.90
C LEU A 75 5.87 8.48 7.32
N PRO A 76 5.99 8.94 8.58
CA PRO A 76 5.44 10.23 9.00
C PRO A 76 5.99 11.41 8.19
N ASN A 77 7.26 11.32 7.77
CA ASN A 77 7.91 12.28 6.89
C ASN A 77 8.66 11.51 5.77
N PRO A 78 8.44 11.82 4.48
CA PRO A 78 9.11 11.15 3.36
C PRO A 78 10.64 11.13 3.44
N ASN A 79 11.21 12.17 4.05
CA ASN A 79 12.66 12.32 4.21
C ASN A 79 13.21 11.59 5.44
N SER A 80 12.35 11.10 6.33
CA SER A 80 12.79 10.30 7.48
C SER A 80 13.49 9.03 7.02
N ARG A 81 14.45 8.57 7.83
CA ARG A 81 15.09 7.27 7.61
C ARG A 81 14.08 6.15 7.81
N ALA A 82 14.13 5.14 6.95
CA ALA A 82 13.40 3.90 7.19
C ALA A 82 13.95 3.20 8.44
N PRO A 83 13.09 2.52 9.24
CA PRO A 83 13.56 1.59 10.24
C PRO A 83 14.54 0.57 9.63
N PHE A 84 15.57 0.23 10.41
CA PHE A 84 16.60 -0.70 9.97
C PHE A 84 15.99 -2.06 9.61
N GLY A 85 16.23 -2.53 8.38
CA GLY A 85 15.71 -3.79 7.86
C GLY A 85 14.39 -3.68 7.10
N ASP A 86 13.72 -2.53 7.13
CA ASP A 86 12.44 -2.26 6.46
C ASP A 86 12.59 -1.38 5.21
N GLU A 87 13.82 -1.15 4.75
CA GLU A 87 14.14 -0.22 3.66
C GLU A 87 13.30 -0.52 2.40
N ASP A 88 13.19 -1.78 2.03
CA ASP A 88 12.43 -2.19 0.85
C ASP A 88 10.90 -2.19 1.07
N LEU A 89 10.43 -2.22 2.32
CA LEU A 89 9.00 -2.10 2.63
C LEU A 89 8.51 -0.70 2.32
N VAL A 90 9.25 0.33 2.74
CA VAL A 90 8.84 1.74 2.55
C VAL A 90 8.89 2.19 1.08
N ILE A 91 9.44 1.38 0.18
CA ILE A 91 9.38 1.60 -1.27
C ILE A 91 8.50 0.58 -2.01
N GLY A 92 7.92 -0.39 -1.29
CA GLY A 92 7.00 -1.40 -1.82
C GLY A 92 7.66 -2.48 -2.66
N TYR A 93 8.96 -2.72 -2.48
CA TYR A 93 9.72 -3.77 -3.17
C TYR A 93 9.97 -5.01 -2.31
N ALA A 94 9.23 -5.11 -1.20
CA ALA A 94 9.30 -6.19 -0.26
C ALA A 94 8.00 -6.37 0.53
N PHE A 95 7.86 -7.50 1.21
CA PHE A 95 6.82 -7.73 2.21
C PHE A 95 7.26 -8.74 3.27
N GLN A 96 6.66 -8.66 4.45
CA GLN A 96 6.85 -9.57 5.57
C GLN A 96 5.91 -10.76 5.45
N PHE A 97 6.42 -11.97 5.68
CA PHE A 97 5.62 -13.19 5.52
C PHE A 97 5.97 -14.31 6.49
N GLU A 98 5.07 -15.28 6.55
CA GLU A 98 5.32 -16.63 7.05
C GLU A 98 4.68 -17.66 6.09
N LEU A 99 5.16 -18.89 6.13
CA LEU A 99 4.63 -19.98 5.30
C LEU A 99 3.68 -20.84 6.10
N ARG A 100 2.55 -21.17 5.46
CA ARG A 100 1.51 -22.01 6.02
C ARG A 100 1.14 -23.15 5.08
N ASP A 101 0.57 -24.21 5.62
CA ASP A 101 -0.03 -25.29 4.84
C ASP A 101 -1.46 -24.94 4.39
N GLU A 102 -2.10 -25.86 3.68
CA GLU A 102 -3.48 -25.72 3.20
C GLU A 102 -4.50 -25.63 4.34
N GLN A 103 -4.19 -26.24 5.49
CA GLN A 103 -4.99 -26.22 6.72
C GLN A 103 -4.65 -25.01 7.62
N ASN A 104 -3.87 -24.06 7.12
CA ASN A 104 -3.43 -22.86 7.81
C ASN A 104 -2.49 -23.11 9.01
N GLY A 105 -1.91 -24.30 9.10
CA GLY A 105 -0.82 -24.65 10.02
C GLY A 105 0.49 -23.98 9.63
N ILE A 106 1.36 -23.70 10.61
CA ILE A 106 2.61 -22.97 10.38
C ILE A 106 3.69 -23.92 9.87
N LEU A 107 4.18 -23.69 8.65
CA LEU A 107 5.31 -24.41 8.06
C LEU A 107 6.65 -23.74 8.35
N CYS A 108 6.70 -22.40 8.26
CA CYS A 108 7.92 -21.64 8.52
C CYS A 108 7.58 -20.20 8.93
N ASN A 109 7.81 -19.90 10.20
CA ASN A 109 7.64 -18.55 10.77
C ASN A 109 8.99 -17.79 10.81
N LYS A 110 8.98 -16.59 11.43
CA LYS A 110 10.17 -15.77 11.65
C LYS A 110 11.38 -16.55 12.20
N LEU A 111 11.19 -17.46 13.16
CA LEU A 111 12.30 -18.23 13.73
C LEU A 111 12.91 -19.18 12.69
N CYS A 112 12.06 -19.88 11.94
CA CYS A 112 12.48 -20.74 10.83
C CYS A 112 13.20 -19.92 9.75
N LEU A 113 12.63 -18.80 9.31
CA LEU A 113 13.21 -17.94 8.27
C LEU A 113 14.55 -17.30 8.68
N SER A 114 14.75 -17.05 9.98
CA SER A 114 15.99 -16.45 10.51
C SER A 114 17.21 -17.37 10.57
N ARG A 115 17.01 -18.68 10.43
CA ARG A 115 18.08 -19.67 10.48
C ARG A 115 18.14 -20.36 9.12
N ASN A 116 19.31 -20.84 8.71
CA ASN A 116 19.43 -21.72 7.55
C ASN A 116 18.61 -22.99 7.88
N PRO A 117 17.39 -23.16 7.33
CA PRO A 117 16.34 -23.80 8.12
C PRO A 117 16.37 -25.33 8.02
N LEU A 118 16.06 -26.00 9.14
CA LEU A 118 15.39 -27.30 9.14
C LEU A 118 13.92 -27.10 8.74
N ALA A 119 13.69 -26.49 7.59
CA ALA A 119 12.34 -26.26 7.07
C ALA A 119 11.73 -27.60 6.67
N LEU A 120 10.42 -27.74 6.91
CA LEU A 120 9.62 -28.81 6.30
C LEU A 120 9.80 -28.78 4.77
N SER A 121 9.62 -29.92 4.12
CA SER A 121 9.99 -30.11 2.72
C SER A 121 9.37 -29.09 1.75
N GLU A 122 8.12 -28.70 2.03
CA GLU A 122 7.30 -27.74 1.31
C GLU A 122 7.84 -26.31 1.48
N ALA A 123 8.14 -25.92 2.72
CA ALA A 123 8.77 -24.64 3.02
C ALA A 123 10.17 -24.55 2.40
N LYS A 124 10.95 -25.63 2.45
CA LYS A 124 12.27 -25.69 1.80
C LYS A 124 12.17 -25.56 0.28
N CYS A 125 11.24 -26.27 -0.36
CA CYS A 125 10.95 -26.15 -1.78
C CYS A 125 10.69 -24.69 -2.17
N PHE A 126 9.84 -23.99 -1.41
CA PHE A 126 9.48 -22.61 -1.68
C PHE A 126 10.70 -21.68 -1.55
N LEU A 127 11.41 -21.76 -0.42
CA LEU A 127 12.58 -20.91 -0.14
C LEU A 127 13.72 -21.10 -1.15
N ASP A 128 13.98 -22.34 -1.58
CA ASP A 128 14.99 -22.63 -2.59
C ASP A 128 14.56 -22.15 -3.99
N THR A 129 13.27 -22.17 -4.28
CA THR A 129 12.73 -21.71 -5.58
C THR A 129 12.76 -20.19 -5.69
N ILE A 130 12.30 -19.45 -4.69
CA ILE A 130 12.34 -17.98 -4.74
C ILE A 130 13.78 -17.45 -4.73
N ARG A 131 14.72 -18.11 -4.04
CA ARG A 131 16.15 -17.78 -4.10
C ARG A 131 16.70 -17.92 -5.51
N ARG A 132 16.38 -19.01 -6.20
CA ARG A 132 16.78 -19.24 -7.60
C ARG A 132 16.19 -18.21 -8.55
N ASN A 133 15.01 -17.67 -8.23
CA ASN A 133 14.36 -16.60 -8.99
C ASN A 133 14.95 -15.21 -8.69
N GLY A 134 16.06 -15.13 -7.93
CA GLY A 134 16.78 -13.88 -7.67
C GLY A 134 16.17 -13.02 -6.56
N LEU A 135 15.16 -13.53 -5.83
CA LEU A 135 14.65 -12.84 -4.65
C LEU A 135 15.61 -13.02 -3.48
N THR A 136 15.83 -11.93 -2.76
CA THR A 136 16.72 -11.88 -1.61
C THR A 136 15.92 -11.68 -0.34
N TRP A 137 16.58 -11.94 0.78
CA TRP A 137 16.06 -11.63 2.10
C TRP A 137 16.67 -10.30 2.53
N SER A 138 15.92 -9.50 3.28
CA SER A 138 16.54 -8.36 3.97
C SER A 138 17.62 -8.92 4.89
N SER A 139 18.85 -8.41 4.76
CA SER A 139 20.02 -8.85 5.53
C SER A 139 19.81 -8.68 7.04
N SER A 140 18.99 -7.72 7.41
CA SER A 140 18.65 -7.36 8.79
C SER A 140 17.33 -7.97 9.25
N ASN A 141 16.52 -8.47 8.32
CA ASN A 141 15.18 -8.96 8.59
C ASN A 141 14.84 -10.16 7.68
N SER A 142 15.16 -11.34 8.19
CA SER A 142 15.04 -12.62 7.47
C SER A 142 13.62 -13.08 7.17
N TYR A 143 12.58 -12.41 7.65
CA TYR A 143 11.19 -12.69 7.28
C TYR A 143 10.61 -11.67 6.31
N ILE A 144 11.47 -10.82 5.75
CA ILE A 144 11.18 -9.95 4.62
C ILE A 144 11.79 -10.56 3.37
N ILE A 145 10.95 -10.82 2.37
CA ILE A 145 11.41 -11.10 1.01
C ILE A 145 11.43 -9.81 0.20
N SER A 146 12.51 -9.60 -0.54
CA SER A 146 12.77 -8.38 -1.30
C SER A 146 13.32 -8.70 -2.69
N SER A 147 13.13 -7.77 -3.63
CA SER A 147 13.83 -7.78 -4.91
C SER A 147 15.29 -7.35 -4.82
N GLY A 148 15.72 -6.72 -3.73
CA GLY A 148 17.07 -6.17 -3.56
C GLY A 148 17.41 -5.05 -4.56
N LYS A 149 16.40 -4.45 -5.22
CA LYS A 149 16.56 -3.54 -6.37
C LYS A 149 17.54 -2.39 -6.14
N TYR A 150 17.64 -1.88 -4.92
CA TYR A 150 18.51 -0.76 -4.56
C TYR A 150 19.53 -1.09 -3.45
N ALA A 151 19.77 -2.37 -3.16
CA ALA A 151 20.62 -2.79 -2.05
C ALA A 151 22.06 -2.24 -2.13
N SER A 152 22.56 -1.93 -3.32
CA SER A 152 23.91 -1.40 -3.57
C SER A 152 23.97 0.07 -3.95
N ASP A 153 22.83 0.78 -4.03
CA ASP A 153 22.76 2.17 -4.51
C ASP A 153 21.90 3.02 -3.57
N ILE A 154 22.53 3.47 -2.47
CA ILE A 154 21.86 4.22 -1.41
C ILE A 154 21.33 5.58 -1.90
N THR A 155 22.05 6.25 -2.81
CA THR A 155 21.64 7.55 -3.34
C THR A 155 20.36 7.40 -4.17
N ARG A 156 20.29 6.38 -5.03
CA ARG A 156 19.09 6.10 -5.80
C ARG A 156 17.95 5.59 -4.94
N TYR A 157 18.25 4.79 -3.92
CA TYR A 157 17.28 4.37 -2.91
C TYR A 157 16.62 5.58 -2.25
N ASP A 158 17.41 6.50 -1.69
CA ASP A 158 16.88 7.66 -0.95
C ASP A 158 16.01 8.56 -1.83
N ALA A 159 16.46 8.84 -3.06
CA ALA A 159 15.68 9.58 -4.03
C ALA A 159 14.35 8.88 -4.37
N THR A 160 14.39 7.57 -4.59
CA THR A 160 13.20 6.75 -4.91
C THR A 160 12.24 6.69 -3.73
N LYS A 161 12.74 6.51 -2.50
CA LYS A 161 11.95 6.51 -1.28
C LYS A 161 11.20 7.82 -1.10
N THR A 162 11.92 8.94 -1.13
CA THR A 162 11.29 10.26 -0.96
C THR A 162 10.23 10.50 -2.04
N ASP A 163 10.51 10.14 -3.29
CA ASP A 163 9.57 10.27 -4.41
C ASP A 163 8.28 9.45 -4.21
N ILE A 164 8.41 8.15 -3.92
CA ILE A 164 7.27 7.25 -3.68
C ILE A 164 6.44 7.74 -2.49
N GLN A 165 7.10 7.98 -1.34
CA GLN A 165 6.44 8.41 -0.11
C GLN A 165 5.67 9.72 -0.32
N THR A 166 6.28 10.71 -0.98
CA THR A 166 5.63 11.99 -1.29
C THR A 166 4.40 11.81 -2.19
N LYS A 167 4.50 11.00 -3.24
CA LYS A 167 3.38 10.76 -4.17
C LYS A 167 2.22 10.05 -3.47
N CYS A 168 2.52 9.05 -2.67
CA CYS A 168 1.51 8.26 -1.98
C CYS A 168 0.83 9.03 -0.84
N GLN A 169 1.55 9.88 -0.11
CA GLN A 169 0.95 10.78 0.89
C GLN A 169 -0.01 11.79 0.25
N LYS A 170 0.40 12.43 -0.86
CA LYS A 170 -0.46 13.37 -1.60
C LYS A 170 -1.75 12.71 -2.09
N GLU A 171 -1.67 11.48 -2.57
CA GLU A 171 -2.87 10.72 -2.97
C GLU A 171 -3.77 10.36 -1.79
N SER A 172 -3.21 9.94 -0.65
CA SER A 172 -3.99 9.66 0.56
C SER A 172 -4.78 10.90 0.99
N PHE A 173 -4.10 12.06 1.10
CA PHE A 173 -4.73 13.33 1.45
C PHE A 173 -5.81 13.75 0.46
N LYS A 174 -5.55 13.61 -0.85
CA LYS A 174 -6.56 13.91 -1.89
C LYS A 174 -7.81 13.03 -1.74
N ARG A 175 -7.66 11.75 -1.41
CA ARG A 175 -8.81 10.85 -1.21
C ARG A 175 -9.62 11.22 0.03
N GLU A 176 -8.95 11.55 1.12
CA GLU A 176 -9.60 11.99 2.36
C GLU A 176 -10.41 13.26 2.13
N LEU A 177 -9.82 14.28 1.50
CA LEU A 177 -10.52 15.52 1.14
C LEU A 177 -11.72 15.28 0.22
N LEU A 178 -11.61 14.37 -0.76
CA LEU A 178 -12.72 14.02 -1.64
C LEU A 178 -13.86 13.28 -0.91
N LEU A 179 -13.54 12.48 0.11
CA LEU A 179 -14.54 11.82 0.95
C LEU A 179 -15.28 12.83 1.82
N GLU A 180 -14.56 13.78 2.43
CA GLU A 180 -15.17 14.88 3.21
C GLU A 180 -16.06 15.77 2.34
N LEU A 181 -15.58 16.17 1.15
CA LEU A 181 -16.37 16.94 0.20
C LEU A 181 -17.65 16.21 -0.18
N ARG A 182 -17.56 14.90 -0.48
CA ARG A 182 -18.75 14.10 -0.81
C ARG A 182 -19.76 14.05 0.33
N GLN A 183 -19.30 13.87 1.57
CA GLN A 183 -20.18 13.88 2.74
C GLN A 183 -20.92 15.21 2.91
N MET A 184 -20.29 16.34 2.55
CA MET A 184 -20.95 17.64 2.60
C MET A 184 -22.03 17.80 1.50
N TYR A 185 -21.78 17.32 0.28
CA TYR A 185 -22.74 17.44 -0.83
C TYR A 185 -23.95 16.49 -0.70
N ASP A 186 -23.78 15.30 -0.12
CA ASP A 186 -24.90 14.35 0.06
C ASP A 186 -25.93 14.87 1.10
N VAL A 187 -25.55 15.79 2.01
CA VAL A 187 -26.44 16.39 3.03
C VAL A 187 -27.39 17.45 2.43
N GLU A 188 -26.99 18.16 1.37
CA GLU A 188 -27.84 19.20 0.75
C GLU A 188 -28.96 18.63 -0.15
N SER A 189 -28.98 17.33 -0.40
CA SER A 189 -29.96 16.67 -1.28
C SER A 189 -31.17 16.03 -0.58
N GLN A 190 -31.31 16.18 0.75
CA GLN A 190 -32.41 15.57 1.52
C GLN A 190 -33.56 16.51 1.90
N ASP A 191 -33.50 17.79 1.54
CA ASP A 191 -34.58 18.75 1.79
C ASP A 191 -35.38 19.03 0.51
N GLY A 192 -36.30 18.12 0.17
CA GLY A 192 -37.26 18.36 -0.90
C GLY A 192 -37.91 17.09 -1.43
N ASP A 193 -38.89 16.57 -0.67
CA ASP A 193 -40.11 15.91 -1.19
C ASP A 193 -41.02 15.60 0.01
N ASP A 194 -41.43 16.65 0.74
CA ASP A 194 -42.67 16.64 1.52
C ASP A 194 -43.75 17.27 0.64
N ASP A 195 -44.28 16.49 -0.31
CA ASP A 195 -45.52 16.83 -1.02
C ASP A 195 -46.53 15.68 -0.85
N ASP A 196 -47.25 15.83 0.27
CA ASP A 196 -48.70 15.87 0.38
C ASP A 196 -49.60 14.81 -0.27
N SER A 197 -50.59 14.42 0.53
CA SER A 197 -51.93 13.92 0.17
C SER A 197 -52.08 12.59 -0.60
N ASP A 198 -52.66 11.58 0.04
CA ASP A 198 -54.12 11.42 -0.15
C ASP A 198 -54.83 10.48 0.82
N GLU A 199 -55.98 10.99 1.21
CA GLU A 199 -57.00 10.55 2.13
C GLU A 199 -57.73 9.27 1.65
N LYS A 200 -57.83 8.22 2.49
CA LYS A 200 -58.92 7.22 2.37
C LYS A 200 -59.46 6.76 3.73
N ASN A 201 -60.52 7.47 4.14
CA ASN A 201 -61.59 6.95 4.98
C ASN A 201 -62.38 5.84 4.26
N LYS A 202 -62.52 4.67 4.88
CA LYS A 202 -63.79 3.88 4.99
C LYS A 202 -63.56 2.52 5.65
N LYS A 203 -63.90 2.40 6.94
CA LYS A 203 -65.00 1.53 7.40
C LYS A 203 -65.34 1.81 8.85
#